data_AF-A0A9D3ZYE1-F1
#
_entry.id   AF-A0A9D3ZYE1-F1
#
_cell.length_a   1.000
_cell.length_b   1.000
_cell.length_c   1.000
_cell.angle_alpha   90.00
_cell.angle_beta   90.00
_cell.angle_gamma   90.00
#
_symmetry.space_group_name_H-M   'P 1'
#
loop_
_entity.id
_entity.type
_entity.pdbx_description
1 polymer ?
#
loop_
_entity_poly.entity_id
_entity_poly.type
_entity_poly.pdbx_seq_one_letter_code
_entity_poly.pdbx_strand_id
1 'polypeptide(L)'
;MHLLARSVSNASLRAHSFSLSFALIPSISASSSSFSSKCRAEPISVPSQPPPVPKRVPFTLSLHGHSWQDPYHWMRNTNDPDFLNYLNQENSYAQAFMADTGSLQRTLVAEMKNRMPSKVSTPVECFGPWLYYEYIPEGKEYPVLCRRLQTNKPGWAEKILSYVKAEFRREEILLDWNEVAEKRGYVHVGQCRISPDHNCLAYTLDASGSEQFMLQIKDLRNGCIIPMAPVNGVVSLAWAQDCKTLFYTIADENQRPYRVLCTKLEPGNTDDTLVFMENDPSYCVDLTSTKDGKFITVNSNSRSSSEEGLCCRCN
;
A
#
# COMPACT_ATOMS: atom_id res chain seq x y z
N MET A 1 37.35 22.44 -2.33
CA MET A 1 38.62 22.86 -1.70
C MET A 1 38.58 22.37 -0.25
N HIS A 2 39.47 21.42 0.09
CA HIS A 2 39.91 20.92 1.41
C HIS A 2 38.88 20.69 2.55
N LEU A 3 38.57 19.43 2.89
CA LEU A 3 39.21 18.53 3.89
C LEU A 3 38.80 18.85 5.34
N LEU A 4 38.24 17.91 6.10
CA LEU A 4 39.04 16.91 6.83
C LEU A 4 38.29 15.61 7.16
N ALA A 5 39.05 14.52 7.09
CA ALA A 5 38.72 13.14 7.40
C ALA A 5 38.96 12.77 8.88
N ARG A 6 38.32 11.68 9.33
CA ARG A 6 38.68 10.73 10.41
C ARG A 6 37.58 9.65 10.40
N SER A 7 37.77 8.36 10.65
CA SER A 7 38.89 7.51 11.06
C SER A 7 38.31 6.10 11.05
N VAL A 8 38.77 5.17 10.21
CA VAL A 8 38.36 3.76 10.23
C VAL A 8 39.42 2.97 10.97
N SER A 9 39.07 2.44 12.14
CA SER A 9 39.92 1.54 12.93
C SER A 9 39.78 0.11 12.42
N ASN A 10 40.90 -0.45 11.93
CA ASN A 10 41.09 -1.87 11.64
C ASN A 10 41.07 -2.69 12.93
N ALA A 11 40.19 -3.68 13.01
CA ALA A 11 40.26 -4.76 13.99
C ALA A 11 40.67 -6.05 13.28
N SER A 12 41.85 -6.53 13.65
CA SER A 12 42.46 -7.80 13.26
C SER A 12 41.68 -8.98 13.82
N LEU A 13 41.31 -9.95 12.96
CA LEU A 13 40.80 -11.25 13.38
C LEU A 13 41.86 -12.31 13.08
N ARG A 14 42.37 -12.91 14.16
CA ARG A 14 43.30 -14.05 14.16
C ARG A 14 42.64 -15.27 13.53
N ALA A 15 43.33 -15.87 12.56
CA ALA A 15 42.99 -17.17 12.01
C ALA A 15 43.29 -18.28 13.02
N HIS A 16 42.29 -19.10 13.34
CA HIS A 16 42.49 -20.37 14.02
C HIS A 16 42.53 -21.50 12.98
N SER A 17 43.67 -22.17 12.94
CA SER A 17 43.96 -23.39 12.20
C SER A 17 43.23 -24.58 12.83
N PHE A 18 42.34 -25.22 12.07
CA PHE A 18 41.85 -26.56 12.36
C PHE A 18 42.23 -27.50 11.21
N SER A 19 43.03 -28.50 11.56
CA SER A 19 43.41 -29.64 10.73
C SER A 19 42.23 -30.60 10.62
N LEU A 20 41.82 -30.95 9.40
CA LEU A 20 40.83 -32.00 9.13
C LEU A 20 41.44 -33.01 8.17
N SER A 21 41.50 -34.24 8.66
CA SER A 21 42.05 -35.43 8.00
C SER A 21 41.31 -35.76 6.70
N PHE A 22 42.06 -36.07 5.65
CA PHE A 22 41.54 -36.61 4.39
C PHE A 22 41.03 -38.04 4.58
N ALA A 23 39.73 -38.26 4.35
CA ALA A 23 39.16 -39.58 4.11
C ALA A 23 38.91 -39.74 2.60
N LEU A 24 39.46 -40.82 2.02
CA LEU A 24 39.25 -41.22 0.62
C LEU A 24 37.77 -41.56 0.37
N ILE A 25 37.14 -40.84 -0.55
CA ILE A 25 35.80 -41.15 -1.07
C ILE A 25 35.97 -41.96 -2.36
N PRO A 26 35.26 -43.09 -2.54
CA PRO A 26 35.33 -43.88 -3.76
C PRO A 26 34.71 -43.14 -4.96
N SER A 27 35.37 -43.27 -6.10
CA SER A 27 34.98 -42.71 -7.40
C SER A 27 33.57 -43.15 -7.83
N ILE A 28 32.65 -42.19 -7.85
CA ILE A 28 31.32 -42.34 -8.46
C ILE A 28 31.48 -42.08 -9.96
N SER A 29 31.14 -43.08 -10.77
CA SER A 29 31.07 -42.98 -12.22
C SER A 29 30.08 -41.89 -12.63
N ALA A 30 30.55 -40.93 -13.43
CA ALA A 30 29.70 -39.93 -14.04
C ALA A 30 28.78 -40.60 -15.07
N SER A 31 27.54 -40.86 -14.69
CA SER A 31 26.48 -41.08 -15.66
C SER A 31 26.10 -39.73 -16.25
N SER A 32 26.52 -39.51 -17.49
CA SER A 32 26.13 -38.36 -18.30
C SER A 32 24.63 -38.43 -18.60
N SER A 33 23.82 -37.88 -17.70
CA SER A 33 22.42 -37.58 -18.01
C SER A 33 22.41 -36.46 -19.04
N SER A 34 22.23 -36.87 -20.29
CA SER A 34 22.01 -35.95 -21.39
C SER A 34 20.67 -35.25 -21.15
N PHE A 35 20.71 -34.04 -20.60
CA PHE A 35 19.58 -33.11 -20.65
C PHE A 35 19.35 -32.75 -22.13
N SER A 36 18.58 -33.59 -22.82
CA SER A 36 18.11 -33.31 -24.17
C SER A 36 17.13 -32.14 -24.08
N SER A 37 17.65 -30.94 -24.32
CA SER A 37 16.85 -29.74 -24.55
C SER A 37 16.17 -29.87 -25.91
N LYS A 38 15.17 -30.75 -26.01
CA LYS A 38 14.17 -30.67 -27.08
C LYS A 38 13.09 -29.70 -26.61
N CYS A 39 13.36 -28.40 -26.76
CA CYS A 39 12.29 -27.42 -26.90
C CYS A 39 11.56 -27.75 -28.20
N ARG A 40 10.64 -28.71 -28.15
CA ARG A 40 9.64 -28.84 -29.20
C ARG A 40 8.70 -27.66 -28.99
N ALA A 41 8.82 -26.65 -29.83
CA ALA A 41 7.83 -25.57 -29.89
C ALA A 41 6.53 -26.24 -30.32
N GLU A 42 5.69 -26.62 -29.34
CA GLU A 42 4.31 -26.92 -29.66
C GLU A 42 3.69 -25.63 -30.22
N PRO A 43 2.98 -25.71 -31.36
CA PRO A 43 2.35 -24.54 -31.94
C PRO A 43 1.37 -23.96 -30.92
N ILE A 44 1.41 -22.64 -30.74
CA ILE A 44 0.48 -21.91 -29.87
C ILE A 44 -0.94 -22.27 -30.31
N SER A 45 -1.75 -22.76 -29.38
CA SER A 45 -3.15 -23.10 -29.64
C SER A 45 -3.96 -21.83 -29.82
N VAL A 46 -4.06 -21.34 -31.05
CA VAL A 46 -4.92 -20.20 -31.39
C VAL A 46 -6.38 -20.68 -31.40
N PRO A 47 -7.31 -19.96 -30.75
CA PRO A 47 -8.72 -20.34 -30.75
C PRO A 47 -9.28 -20.25 -32.17
N SER A 48 -10.27 -21.10 -32.48
CA SER A 48 -10.89 -21.13 -33.81
C SER A 48 -11.71 -19.88 -34.14
N GLN A 49 -12.11 -19.13 -33.12
CA GLN A 49 -12.80 -17.86 -33.28
C GLN A 49 -11.77 -16.75 -33.56
N PRO A 50 -12.01 -15.88 -34.55
CA PRO A 50 -11.14 -14.73 -34.78
C PRO A 50 -11.22 -13.74 -33.61
N PRO A 51 -10.20 -12.89 -33.42
CA PRO A 51 -10.23 -11.86 -32.39
C PRO A 51 -11.42 -10.92 -32.60
N PRO A 52 -12.08 -10.45 -31.52
CA PRO A 52 -13.16 -9.48 -31.61
C PRO A 52 -12.72 -8.22 -32.35
N VAL A 53 -13.55 -7.72 -33.27
CA VAL A 53 -13.26 -6.49 -34.02
C VAL A 53 -14.20 -5.39 -33.54
N PRO A 54 -13.69 -4.31 -32.94
CA PRO A 54 -14.54 -3.24 -32.46
C PRO A 54 -15.12 -2.41 -33.61
N LYS A 55 -16.32 -1.86 -33.40
CA LYS A 55 -16.89 -0.87 -34.32
C LYS A 55 -15.99 0.37 -34.40
N ARG A 56 -15.94 0.97 -35.58
CA ARG A 56 -15.22 2.23 -35.85
C ARG A 56 -16.25 3.33 -36.03
N VAL A 57 -16.22 4.33 -35.16
CA VAL A 57 -17.13 5.48 -35.21
C VAL A 57 -16.31 6.72 -35.56
N PRO A 58 -16.56 7.40 -36.69
CA PRO A 58 -15.79 8.59 -37.07
C PRO A 58 -15.81 9.64 -35.94
N PHE A 59 -14.62 9.99 -35.46
CA PHE A 59 -14.43 11.04 -34.47
C PHE A 59 -13.09 11.72 -34.73
N THR A 60 -13.11 13.05 -34.81
CA THR A 60 -11.93 13.86 -35.10
C THR A 60 -11.59 14.71 -33.90
N LEU A 61 -10.40 14.51 -33.33
CA LEU A 61 -9.86 15.42 -32.33
C LEU A 61 -9.10 16.54 -33.07
N SER A 62 -9.23 17.79 -32.60
CA SER A 62 -8.44 18.91 -33.11
C SER A 62 -7.81 19.67 -31.96
N LEU A 63 -6.49 19.78 -31.95
CA LEU A 63 -5.72 20.49 -30.93
C LEU A 63 -4.55 21.25 -31.58
N HIS A 64 -4.34 22.50 -31.18
CA HIS A 64 -3.25 23.35 -31.70
C HIS A 64 -3.16 23.42 -33.24
N GLY A 65 -4.31 23.44 -33.93
CA GLY A 65 -4.35 23.54 -35.40
C GLY A 65 -4.04 22.22 -36.14
N HIS A 66 -3.88 21.11 -35.43
CA HIS A 66 -3.71 19.79 -36.00
C HIS A 66 -4.92 18.91 -35.67
N SER A 67 -5.27 18.01 -36.58
CA SER A 67 -6.42 17.11 -36.44
C SER A 67 -6.04 15.66 -36.71
N TRP A 68 -6.62 14.73 -35.95
CA TRP A 68 -6.45 13.28 -36.12
C TRP A 68 -7.76 12.55 -35.90
N GLN A 69 -7.91 11.42 -36.60
CA GLN A 69 -9.06 10.52 -36.43
C GLN A 69 -8.79 9.57 -35.27
N ASP A 70 -9.74 9.48 -34.35
CA ASP A 70 -9.79 8.46 -33.31
C ASP A 70 -11.11 7.68 -33.43
N PRO A 71 -11.16 6.65 -34.30
CA PRO A 71 -12.40 5.90 -34.53
C PRO A 71 -12.90 5.11 -33.32
N TYR A 72 -12.13 5.07 -32.23
CA TYR A 72 -12.43 4.31 -31.01
C TYR A 72 -12.71 5.22 -29.81
N HIS A 73 -12.81 6.54 -30.02
CA HIS A 73 -13.10 7.52 -28.97
C HIS A 73 -14.31 7.16 -28.10
N TRP A 74 -15.32 6.52 -28.71
CA TRP A 74 -16.54 6.05 -28.05
C TRP A 74 -16.27 5.10 -26.87
N MET A 75 -15.16 4.35 -26.88
CA MET A 75 -14.77 3.44 -25.80
C MET A 75 -14.37 4.17 -24.50
N ARG A 76 -14.17 5.49 -24.54
CA ARG A 76 -13.93 6.29 -23.33
C ARG A 76 -15.11 6.25 -22.36
N ASN A 77 -16.34 6.05 -22.86
CA ASN A 77 -17.52 5.90 -22.03
C ASN A 77 -17.64 4.46 -21.52
N THR A 78 -17.20 4.23 -20.28
CA THR A 78 -17.22 2.90 -19.65
C THR A 78 -18.63 2.35 -19.39
N ASN A 79 -19.66 3.20 -19.44
CA ASN A 79 -21.05 2.80 -19.29
C ASN A 79 -21.74 2.51 -20.64
N ASP A 80 -21.04 2.65 -21.78
CA ASP A 80 -21.60 2.34 -23.09
C ASP A 80 -21.87 0.83 -23.23
N PRO A 81 -23.11 0.40 -23.54
CA PRO A 81 -23.43 -1.02 -23.71
C PRO A 81 -22.61 -1.72 -24.79
N ASP A 82 -22.27 -1.02 -25.88
CA ASP A 82 -21.44 -1.60 -26.94
C ASP A 82 -19.99 -1.80 -26.47
N PHE A 83 -19.53 -0.98 -25.53
CA PHE A 83 -18.18 -1.10 -24.97
C PHE A 83 -18.12 -2.29 -24.01
N LEU A 84 -19.11 -2.42 -23.13
CA LEU A 84 -19.23 -3.57 -22.23
C LEU A 84 -19.37 -4.88 -23.02
N ASN A 85 -20.16 -4.89 -24.09
CA ASN A 85 -20.30 -6.06 -24.97
C ASN A 85 -18.96 -6.42 -25.62
N TYR A 86 -18.23 -5.43 -26.16
CA TYR A 86 -16.91 -5.65 -26.74
C TYR A 86 -15.90 -6.17 -25.70
N LEU A 87 -15.90 -5.60 -24.48
CA LEU A 87 -15.05 -6.06 -23.38
C LEU A 87 -15.32 -7.52 -23.00
N ASN A 88 -16.59 -7.93 -22.96
CA ASN A 88 -16.96 -9.32 -22.71
C ASN A 88 -16.49 -10.26 -23.82
N GLN A 89 -16.54 -9.82 -25.08
CA GLN A 89 -16.01 -10.59 -26.22
C GLN A 89 -14.49 -10.74 -26.11
N GLU A 90 -13.76 -9.67 -25.78
CA GLU A 90 -12.31 -9.71 -25.56
C GLU A 90 -11.94 -10.64 -24.40
N ASN A 91 -12.66 -10.57 -23.27
CA ASN A 91 -12.46 -11.50 -22.15
C ASN A 91 -12.71 -12.96 -22.56
N SER A 92 -13.75 -13.23 -23.34
CA SER A 92 -14.07 -14.58 -23.82
C SER A 92 -13.00 -15.10 -24.77
N TYR A 93 -12.51 -14.25 -25.69
CA TYR A 93 -11.43 -14.58 -26.60
C TYR A 93 -10.12 -14.85 -25.85
N ALA A 94 -9.76 -14.01 -24.87
CA ALA A 94 -8.58 -14.21 -24.04
C ALA A 94 -8.64 -15.53 -23.25
N GLN A 95 -9.81 -15.87 -22.67
CA GLN A 95 -10.01 -17.16 -22.01
C GLN A 95 -9.84 -18.34 -22.96
N ALA A 96 -10.40 -18.27 -24.18
CA ALA A 96 -10.26 -19.31 -25.19
C ALA A 96 -8.82 -19.45 -25.68
N PHE A 97 -8.12 -18.33 -25.87
CA PHE A 97 -6.72 -18.29 -26.28
C PHE A 97 -5.79 -18.89 -25.24
N MET A 98 -6.08 -18.70 -23.95
CA MET A 98 -5.26 -19.22 -22.85
C MET A 98 -5.69 -20.61 -22.36
N ALA A 99 -6.69 -21.25 -22.98
CA ALA A 99 -7.31 -22.47 -22.47
C ALA A 99 -6.33 -23.66 -22.33
N ASP A 100 -5.39 -23.79 -23.25
CA ASP A 100 -4.34 -24.83 -23.26
C ASP A 100 -3.36 -24.67 -22.07
N THR A 101 -3.13 -23.44 -21.62
CA THR A 101 -2.25 -23.14 -20.48
C THR A 101 -2.88 -23.38 -19.11
N GLY A 102 -4.14 -23.83 -19.03
CA GLY A 102 -4.88 -23.96 -17.77
C GLY A 102 -4.22 -24.87 -16.72
N SER A 103 -3.49 -25.91 -17.15
CA SER A 103 -2.71 -26.76 -16.24
C SER A 103 -1.50 -26.02 -15.67
N LEU A 104 -0.75 -25.31 -16.52
CA LEU A 104 0.40 -24.51 -16.13
C LEU A 104 0.00 -23.38 -15.17
N GLN A 105 -1.10 -22.68 -15.46
CA GLN A 105 -1.64 -21.63 -14.58
C GLN A 105 -1.94 -22.19 -13.17
N ARG A 106 -2.59 -23.35 -13.07
CA ARG A 106 -2.88 -24.00 -11.79
C ARG A 106 -1.61 -24.38 -11.03
N THR A 107 -0.61 -24.92 -11.73
CA THR A 107 0.70 -25.23 -11.14
C THR A 107 1.36 -23.97 -10.59
N LEU A 108 1.42 -22.89 -11.38
CA LEU A 108 2.02 -21.62 -10.97
C LEU A 108 1.29 -21.02 -9.77
N VAL A 109 -0.05 -21.00 -9.78
CA VAL A 109 -0.84 -20.52 -8.64
C VAL A 109 -0.57 -21.34 -7.38
N ALA A 110 -0.50 -22.67 -7.48
CA ALA A 110 -0.19 -23.54 -6.35
C ALA A 110 1.22 -23.30 -5.81
N GLU A 111 2.21 -23.17 -6.70
CA GLU A 111 3.59 -22.86 -6.32
C GLU A 111 3.71 -21.49 -5.64
N MET A 112 3.04 -20.46 -6.16
CA MET A 112 3.02 -19.12 -5.57
C MET A 112 2.39 -19.16 -4.18
N LYS A 113 1.25 -19.84 -4.02
CA LYS A 113 0.60 -20.02 -2.71
C LYS A 113 1.49 -20.75 -1.71
N ASN A 114 2.17 -21.82 -2.13
CA ASN A 114 3.07 -22.59 -1.26
C ASN A 114 4.32 -21.81 -0.82
N ARG A 115 4.72 -20.77 -1.56
CA ARG A 115 5.83 -19.87 -1.18
C ARG A 115 5.40 -18.76 -0.23
N MET A 116 4.11 -18.48 -0.10
CA MET A 116 3.60 -17.50 0.86
C MET A 116 3.52 -18.12 2.26
N PRO A 117 3.94 -17.41 3.31
CA PRO A 117 3.81 -17.90 4.68
C PRO A 117 2.34 -17.96 5.10
N SER A 118 1.97 -18.94 5.92
CA SER A 118 0.60 -19.08 6.44
C SER A 118 0.18 -17.95 7.39
N LYS A 119 1.16 -17.22 7.93
CA LYS A 119 0.96 -16.05 8.78
C LYS A 119 1.85 -14.92 8.27
N VAL A 120 1.23 -13.79 7.97
CA VAL A 120 1.91 -12.57 7.53
C VAL A 120 1.68 -11.51 8.60
N SER A 121 2.75 -10.89 9.08
CA SER A 121 2.68 -9.75 9.99
C SER A 121 3.73 -8.71 9.64
N THR A 122 3.45 -7.44 9.93
CA THR A 122 4.44 -6.37 9.79
C THR A 122 5.44 -6.42 10.94
N PRO A 123 6.66 -5.88 10.76
CA PRO A 123 7.55 -5.60 11.87
C PRO A 123 6.87 -4.70 12.89
N VAL A 124 7.07 -5.00 14.17
CA VAL A 124 6.45 -4.23 15.25
C VAL A 124 7.07 -2.83 15.33
N GLU A 125 6.22 -1.82 15.27
CA GLU A 125 6.58 -0.42 15.44
C GLU A 125 6.41 0.01 16.90
N CYS A 126 7.43 0.64 17.48
CA CYS A 126 7.35 1.20 18.82
C CYS A 126 6.98 2.67 18.73
N PHE A 127 5.85 3.05 19.31
CA PHE A 127 5.41 4.43 19.38
C PHE A 127 4.87 4.74 20.78
N GLY A 128 5.59 5.61 21.51
CA GLY A 128 5.32 5.86 22.92
C GLY A 128 5.43 4.57 23.75
N PRO A 129 4.46 4.28 24.65
CA PRO A 129 4.45 3.05 25.45
C PRO A 129 3.87 1.85 24.70
N TRP A 130 3.51 1.98 23.42
CA TRP A 130 2.79 0.97 22.66
C TRP A 130 3.65 0.35 21.56
N LEU A 131 3.31 -0.90 21.24
CA LEU A 131 3.84 -1.66 20.13
C LEU A 131 2.70 -1.89 19.13
N TYR A 132 2.80 -1.32 17.94
CA TYR A 132 1.83 -1.42 16.84
C TYR A 132 2.30 -2.43 15.80
N TYR A 133 1.37 -3.16 15.21
CA TYR A 133 1.64 -4.09 14.12
C TYR A 133 0.34 -4.45 13.42
N GLU A 134 0.49 -4.96 12.20
CA GLU A 134 -0.59 -5.52 11.41
C GLU A 134 -0.31 -7.00 11.18
N TYR A 135 -1.36 -7.80 11.09
CA TYR A 135 -1.26 -9.17 10.63
C TYR A 135 -2.52 -9.57 9.86
N ILE A 136 -2.37 -10.55 8.96
CA ILE A 136 -3.51 -11.15 8.26
C ILE A 136 -3.88 -12.43 9.02
N PRO A 137 -5.08 -12.53 9.62
CA PRO A 137 -5.53 -13.76 10.26
C PRO A 137 -5.60 -14.92 9.28
N GLU A 138 -5.41 -16.15 9.77
CA GLU A 138 -5.47 -17.33 8.93
C GLU A 138 -6.87 -17.49 8.29
N GLY A 139 -6.89 -17.69 6.97
CA GLY A 139 -8.14 -17.78 6.20
C GLY A 139 -8.86 -16.45 5.96
N LYS A 140 -8.26 -15.33 6.36
CA LYS A 140 -8.74 -13.98 6.04
C LYS A 140 -7.90 -13.35 4.92
N GLU A 141 -8.47 -12.39 4.22
CA GLU A 141 -7.83 -11.72 3.08
C GLU A 141 -7.26 -10.35 3.44
N TYR A 142 -7.75 -9.73 4.52
CA TYR A 142 -7.37 -8.38 4.90
C TYR A 142 -6.65 -8.33 6.26
N PRO A 143 -5.78 -7.32 6.46
CA PRO A 143 -5.05 -7.16 7.71
C PRO A 143 -5.96 -6.69 8.86
N VAL A 144 -5.46 -6.90 10.07
CA VAL A 144 -5.98 -6.33 11.31
C VAL A 144 -4.87 -5.48 11.92
N LEU A 145 -5.17 -4.23 12.25
CA LEU A 145 -4.25 -3.32 12.94
C LEU A 145 -4.45 -3.47 14.44
N CYS A 146 -3.38 -3.85 15.12
CA CYS A 146 -3.38 -4.10 16.56
C CYS A 146 -2.32 -3.28 17.28
N ARG A 147 -2.49 -3.16 18.60
CA ARG A 147 -1.44 -2.71 19.50
C ARG A 147 -1.39 -3.53 20.78
N ARG A 148 -0.25 -3.46 21.46
CA ARG A 148 -0.08 -3.96 22.83
C ARG A 148 0.85 -3.07 23.63
N LEU A 149 0.63 -3.01 24.95
CA LEU A 149 1.46 -2.20 25.84
C LEU A 149 2.88 -2.82 25.94
N GLN A 150 3.90 -1.97 25.84
CA GLN A 150 5.28 -2.40 26.02
C GLN A 150 5.53 -2.73 27.50
N THR A 151 5.87 -3.98 27.80
CA THR A 151 6.28 -4.38 29.15
C THR A 151 7.78 -4.10 29.36
N ASN A 152 8.18 -3.81 30.61
CA ASN A 152 9.57 -3.51 30.96
C ASN A 152 10.56 -4.58 30.47
N LYS A 153 11.61 -4.09 29.78
CA LYS A 153 12.84 -4.75 29.28
C LYS A 153 12.84 -6.28 29.31
N PRO A 154 12.26 -6.95 28.30
CA PRO A 154 12.72 -8.28 27.96
C PRO A 154 14.22 -8.22 27.61
N GLY A 155 15.01 -9.21 28.07
CA GLY A 155 16.40 -9.35 27.59
C GLY A 155 16.44 -9.44 26.06
N TRP A 156 17.61 -9.22 25.42
CA TRP A 156 17.71 -9.27 23.96
C TRP A 156 17.10 -10.55 23.33
N ALA A 157 17.21 -11.68 24.04
CA ALA A 157 16.60 -12.95 23.67
C ALA A 157 15.06 -12.96 23.79
N GLU A 158 14.48 -12.38 24.85
CA GLU A 158 13.02 -12.25 24.99
C GLU A 158 12.45 -11.22 24.01
N LYS A 159 13.22 -10.21 23.60
CA LYS A 159 12.82 -9.26 22.56
C LYS A 159 12.62 -10.00 21.23
N ILE A 160 13.56 -10.88 20.87
CA ILE A 160 13.47 -11.76 19.70
C ILE A 160 12.33 -12.77 19.85
N LEU A 161 12.19 -13.41 21.02
CA LEU A 161 11.09 -14.34 21.28
C LEU A 161 9.72 -13.67 21.22
N SER A 162 9.57 -12.41 21.64
CA SER A 162 8.31 -11.66 21.53
C SER A 162 7.92 -11.29 20.09
N TYR A 163 8.87 -11.33 19.15
CA TYR A 163 8.58 -11.20 17.72
C TYR A 163 8.11 -12.53 17.10
N VAL A 164 8.49 -13.68 17.70
CA VAL A 164 8.20 -15.03 17.18
C VAL A 164 6.99 -15.66 17.88
N LYS A 165 6.79 -15.34 19.16
CA LYS A 165 5.65 -15.74 19.97
C LYS A 165 4.85 -14.49 20.32
N ALA A 166 3.70 -14.33 19.68
CA ALA A 166 2.60 -13.52 20.17
C ALA A 166 2.06 -14.14 21.48
N GLU A 167 2.86 -14.14 22.55
CA GLU A 167 2.38 -14.51 23.89
C GLU A 167 1.50 -13.38 24.41
N PHE A 168 0.19 -13.62 24.32
CA PHE A 168 -0.91 -12.71 24.63
C PHE A 168 -0.83 -12.15 26.06
N ARG A 169 -0.42 -10.88 26.16
CA ARG A 169 -1.00 -9.94 27.13
C ARG A 169 -1.86 -8.96 26.35
N ARG A 170 -3.12 -8.77 26.79
CA ARG A 170 -4.25 -8.03 26.17
C ARG A 170 -3.85 -7.22 24.93
N GLU A 171 -3.86 -7.88 23.78
CA GLU A 171 -3.82 -7.23 22.47
C GLU A 171 -5.10 -6.42 22.29
N GLU A 172 -4.96 -5.21 21.75
CA GLU A 172 -6.08 -4.34 21.40
C GLU A 172 -6.18 -4.26 19.87
N ILE A 173 -7.30 -4.73 19.33
CA ILE A 173 -7.63 -4.57 17.90
C ILE A 173 -8.13 -3.14 17.68
N LEU A 174 -7.39 -2.39 16.87
CA LEU A 174 -7.71 -0.99 16.56
C LEU A 174 -8.64 -0.89 15.38
N LEU A 175 -8.40 -1.68 14.34
CA LEU A 175 -9.23 -1.74 13.14
C LEU A 175 -9.15 -3.16 12.54
N ASP A 176 -10.28 -3.68 12.09
CA ASP A 176 -10.36 -4.94 11.36
C ASP A 176 -11.00 -4.66 10.00
N TRP A 177 -10.22 -4.83 8.94
CA TRP A 177 -10.63 -4.58 7.58
C TRP A 177 -11.65 -5.64 7.14
N ASN A 178 -11.54 -6.87 7.67
CA ASN A 178 -12.43 -7.97 7.34
C ASN A 178 -13.86 -7.67 7.78
N GLU A 179 -14.06 -7.02 8.94
CA GLU A 179 -15.41 -6.60 9.38
C GLU A 179 -16.04 -5.57 8.43
N VAL A 180 -15.23 -4.71 7.80
CA VAL A 180 -15.69 -3.74 6.81
C VAL A 180 -15.98 -4.43 5.48
N ALA A 181 -15.08 -5.31 5.04
CA ALA A 181 -15.22 -6.09 3.81
C ALA A 181 -16.43 -7.02 3.85
N GLU A 182 -16.71 -7.68 4.97
CA GLU A 182 -17.89 -8.56 5.13
C GLU A 182 -19.21 -7.79 4.92
N LYS A 183 -19.24 -6.50 5.27
CA LYS A 183 -20.43 -5.65 5.10
C LYS A 183 -20.54 -5.02 3.72
N ARG A 184 -19.41 -4.78 3.04
CA ARG A 184 -19.36 -3.99 1.80
C ARG A 184 -18.84 -4.74 0.57
N GLY A 185 -18.39 -5.99 0.73
CA GLY A 185 -17.79 -6.82 -0.31
C GLY A 185 -16.32 -6.49 -0.62
N TYR A 186 -15.92 -5.24 -0.42
CA TYR A 186 -14.57 -4.75 -0.68
C TYR A 186 -14.18 -3.68 0.36
N VAL A 187 -12.90 -3.62 0.68
CA VAL A 187 -12.33 -2.49 1.43
C VAL A 187 -10.88 -2.26 1.02
N HIS A 188 -10.51 -1.00 0.94
CA HIS A 188 -9.14 -0.53 0.89
C HIS A 188 -8.97 0.57 1.91
N VAL A 189 -8.08 0.37 2.88
CA VAL A 189 -7.69 1.43 3.81
C VAL A 189 -6.37 2.01 3.33
N GLY A 190 -6.35 3.31 3.04
CA GLY A 190 -5.19 3.96 2.43
C GLY A 190 -4.16 4.44 3.46
N GLN A 191 -4.62 5.16 4.48
CA GLN A 191 -3.77 5.70 5.55
C GLN A 191 -4.31 5.33 6.92
N CYS A 192 -3.40 5.09 7.86
CA CYS A 192 -3.69 4.95 9.29
C CYS A 192 -2.72 5.86 10.07
N ARG A 193 -3.24 6.71 10.95
CA ARG A 193 -2.46 7.62 11.80
C ARG A 193 -3.01 7.62 13.22
N ILE A 194 -2.17 7.22 14.17
CA ILE A 194 -2.46 7.24 15.59
C ILE A 194 -2.15 8.64 16.14
N SER A 195 -3.03 9.18 16.99
CA SER A 195 -2.79 10.46 17.67
C SER A 195 -1.59 10.36 18.64
N PRO A 196 -0.89 11.47 18.95
CA PRO A 196 0.29 11.42 19.82
C PRO A 196 0.01 10.94 21.26
N ASP A 197 -1.22 11.08 21.75
CA ASP A 197 -1.67 10.54 23.04
C ASP A 197 -2.18 9.09 22.95
N HIS A 198 -2.17 8.50 21.75
CA HIS A 198 -2.65 7.15 21.45
C HIS A 198 -4.13 6.92 21.73
N ASN A 199 -4.95 7.97 21.81
CA ASN A 199 -6.38 7.82 22.09
C ASN A 199 -7.26 7.82 20.83
N CYS A 200 -6.73 8.25 19.69
CA CYS A 200 -7.48 8.28 18.43
C CYS A 200 -6.73 7.60 17.28
N LEU A 201 -7.47 6.96 16.39
CA LEU A 201 -6.99 6.46 15.09
C LEU A 201 -7.74 7.21 13.99
N ALA A 202 -7.03 8.00 13.21
CA ALA A 202 -7.53 8.55 11.95
C ALA A 202 -7.15 7.60 10.81
N TYR A 203 -8.10 7.24 9.96
CA TYR A 203 -7.86 6.36 8.83
C TYR A 203 -8.71 6.74 7.62
N THR A 204 -8.24 6.39 6.43
CA THR A 204 -8.97 6.63 5.17
C THR A 204 -9.45 5.33 4.58
N LEU A 205 -10.70 5.25 4.13
CA LEU A 205 -11.30 4.02 3.58
C LEU A 205 -11.99 4.24 2.23
N ASP A 206 -11.78 3.32 1.30
CA ASP A 206 -12.56 3.16 0.07
C ASP A 206 -13.21 1.78 0.10
N ALA A 207 -14.53 1.75 -0.07
CA ALA A 207 -15.31 0.50 -0.12
C ALA A 207 -15.91 0.23 -1.50
N SER A 208 -15.56 1.05 -2.50
CA SER A 208 -16.08 1.00 -3.87
C SER A 208 -15.02 0.66 -4.91
N GLY A 209 -13.74 0.86 -4.60
CA GLY A 209 -12.64 0.73 -5.57
C GLY A 209 -12.50 1.95 -6.49
N SER A 210 -13.07 3.10 -6.11
CA SER A 210 -13.00 4.35 -6.87
C SER A 210 -11.71 5.15 -6.60
N GLU A 211 -10.90 4.71 -5.64
CA GLU A 211 -9.72 5.43 -5.12
C GLU A 211 -10.08 6.77 -4.44
N GLN A 212 -11.37 7.02 -4.21
CA GLN A 212 -11.84 8.13 -3.39
C GLN A 212 -11.99 7.67 -1.93
N PHE A 213 -10.97 7.95 -1.13
CA PHE A 213 -11.00 7.54 0.28
C PHE A 213 -11.77 8.54 1.15
N MET A 214 -12.58 7.99 2.05
CA MET A 214 -13.32 8.71 3.07
C MET A 214 -12.54 8.72 4.38
N LEU A 215 -12.44 9.87 5.03
CA LEU A 215 -11.86 9.99 6.37
C LEU A 215 -12.80 9.41 7.44
N GLN A 216 -12.22 8.66 8.38
CA GLN A 216 -12.86 8.23 9.62
C GLN A 216 -11.90 8.46 10.79
N ILE A 217 -12.46 8.78 11.96
CA ILE A 217 -11.69 8.88 13.20
C ILE A 217 -12.36 8.00 14.25
N LYS A 218 -11.59 7.09 14.85
CA LYS A 218 -12.02 6.19 15.91
C LYS A 218 -11.39 6.61 17.23
N ASP A 219 -12.20 6.79 18.26
CA ASP A 219 -11.73 6.91 19.63
C ASP A 219 -11.38 5.51 20.16
N LEU A 220 -10.11 5.30 20.47
CA LEU A 220 -9.56 4.01 20.87
C LEU A 220 -9.89 3.66 22.34
N ARG A 221 -10.40 4.60 23.13
CA ARG A 221 -10.77 4.36 24.54
C ARG A 221 -12.11 3.64 24.67
N ASN A 222 -13.05 3.97 23.78
CA ASN A 222 -14.40 3.38 23.75
C ASN A 222 -14.66 2.54 22.49
N GLY A 223 -13.78 2.61 21.49
CA GLY A 223 -13.90 1.89 20.22
C GLY A 223 -14.92 2.49 19.26
N CYS A 224 -15.49 3.67 19.55
CA CYS A 224 -16.50 4.31 18.74
C CYS A 224 -15.90 5.20 17.65
N ILE A 225 -16.57 5.28 16.51
CA ILE A 225 -16.27 6.28 15.48
C ILE A 225 -16.77 7.63 15.96
N ILE A 226 -15.91 8.65 15.91
CA ILE A 226 -16.25 10.04 16.23
C ILE A 226 -17.12 10.57 15.08
N PRO A 227 -18.36 11.00 15.35
CA PRO A 227 -19.24 11.53 14.32
C PRO A 227 -18.64 12.78 13.67
N MET A 228 -18.60 12.81 12.34
CA MET A 228 -18.15 13.95 11.54
C MET A 228 -18.95 14.03 10.25
N ALA A 229 -18.94 15.20 9.60
CA ALA A 229 -19.42 15.32 8.24
C ALA A 229 -18.59 14.40 7.32
N PRO A 230 -19.19 13.67 6.37
CA PRO A 230 -18.43 12.84 5.45
C PRO A 230 -17.48 13.68 4.60
N VAL A 231 -16.19 13.33 4.63
CA VAL A 231 -15.15 13.94 3.79
C VAL A 231 -14.57 12.88 2.88
N ASN A 232 -14.71 13.06 1.57
CA ASN A 232 -14.20 12.15 0.53
C ASN A 232 -12.97 12.74 -0.18
N GLY A 233 -12.22 11.88 -0.86
CA GLY A 233 -11.03 12.28 -1.61
C GLY A 233 -9.85 12.63 -0.70
N VAL A 234 -9.81 12.07 0.52
CA VAL A 234 -8.73 12.34 1.48
C VAL A 234 -7.51 11.50 1.14
N VAL A 235 -6.35 12.15 0.97
CA VAL A 235 -5.14 11.47 0.48
C VAL A 235 -4.10 11.27 1.60
N SER A 236 -3.83 12.30 2.39
CA SER A 236 -2.85 12.23 3.49
C SER A 236 -3.38 12.81 4.79
N LEU A 237 -2.80 12.35 5.90
CA LEU A 237 -3.23 12.61 7.28
C LEU A 237 -2.02 12.95 8.16
N ALA A 238 -2.14 13.95 9.02
CA ALA A 238 -1.14 14.29 10.02
C ALA A 238 -1.79 14.85 11.30
N TRP A 239 -1.51 14.22 12.46
CA TRP A 239 -1.95 14.73 13.75
C TRP A 239 -1.04 15.84 14.26
N ALA A 240 -1.65 16.87 14.83
CA ALA A 240 -0.95 17.85 15.64
C ALA A 240 -0.60 17.29 17.03
N GLN A 241 0.39 17.90 17.68
CA GLN A 241 0.86 17.48 18.99
C GLN A 241 -0.14 17.75 20.13
N ASP A 242 -1.15 18.60 19.88
CA ASP A 242 -2.26 18.85 20.81
C ASP A 242 -3.23 17.67 20.96
N CYS A 243 -3.05 16.61 20.15
CA CYS A 243 -3.88 15.40 20.10
C CYS A 243 -5.36 15.64 19.77
N LYS A 244 -5.70 16.83 19.29
CA LYS A 244 -7.09 17.26 19.00
C LYS A 244 -7.25 17.81 17.60
N THR A 245 -6.17 18.24 16.95
CA THR A 245 -6.18 18.77 15.60
C THR A 245 -5.63 17.73 14.63
N LEU A 246 -6.41 17.41 13.59
CA LEU A 246 -6.00 16.56 12.48
C LEU A 246 -5.94 17.40 11.20
N PHE A 247 -4.78 17.38 10.55
CA PHE A 247 -4.58 17.93 9.21
C PHE A 247 -4.76 16.83 8.18
N TYR A 248 -5.37 17.17 7.06
CA TYR A 248 -5.53 16.22 5.97
C TYR A 248 -5.61 16.93 4.61
N THR A 249 -5.27 16.21 3.54
CA THR A 249 -5.37 16.73 2.17
C THR A 249 -6.62 16.24 1.46
N ILE A 250 -7.20 17.09 0.59
CA ILE A 250 -8.31 16.72 -0.30
C ILE A 250 -7.86 16.80 -1.76
N ALA A 251 -8.25 15.79 -2.54
CA ALA A 251 -8.11 15.73 -3.98
C ALA A 251 -9.18 16.51 -4.76
N ASP A 252 -8.80 17.06 -5.91
CA ASP A 252 -9.74 17.64 -6.87
C ASP A 252 -10.43 16.58 -7.74
N GLU A 253 -11.21 17.02 -8.72
CA GLU A 253 -11.92 16.16 -9.68
C GLU A 253 -11.00 15.27 -10.53
N ASN A 254 -9.72 15.62 -10.65
CA ASN A 254 -8.69 14.84 -11.35
C ASN A 254 -7.89 13.95 -10.38
N GLN A 255 -8.39 13.74 -9.16
CA GLN A 255 -7.74 12.98 -8.08
C GLN A 255 -6.39 13.57 -7.64
N ARG A 256 -6.16 14.85 -7.90
CA ARG A 256 -4.92 15.53 -7.51
C ARG A 256 -5.08 16.19 -6.13
N PRO A 257 -4.31 15.81 -5.11
CA PRO A 257 -4.36 16.45 -3.80
C PRO A 257 -3.86 17.89 -3.91
N TYR A 258 -4.69 18.85 -3.49
CA TYR A 258 -4.40 20.29 -3.70
C TYR A 258 -4.77 21.19 -2.53
N ARG A 259 -5.66 20.75 -1.63
CA ARG A 259 -6.03 21.51 -0.41
C ARG A 259 -5.55 20.81 0.83
N VAL A 260 -5.06 21.58 1.79
CA VAL A 260 -4.84 21.15 3.18
C VAL A 260 -5.94 21.76 4.03
N LEU A 261 -6.70 20.90 4.70
CA LEU A 261 -7.69 21.28 5.70
C LEU A 261 -7.20 20.84 7.08
N CYS A 262 -7.71 21.50 8.12
CA CYS A 262 -7.60 21.00 9.48
C CYS A 262 -8.95 20.94 10.17
N THR A 263 -9.14 19.86 10.93
CA THR A 263 -10.33 19.63 11.74
C THR A 263 -9.92 19.53 13.21
N LYS A 264 -10.73 20.10 14.11
CA LYS A 264 -10.52 20.00 15.56
C LYS A 264 -11.62 19.13 16.16
N LEU A 265 -11.23 18.15 16.96
CA LEU A 265 -12.15 17.16 17.56
C LEU A 265 -12.92 17.67 18.78
N GLU A 266 -13.18 18.97 18.85
CA GLU A 266 -13.91 19.56 19.96
C GLU A 266 -15.42 19.41 19.75
N PRO A 267 -16.19 19.07 20.80
CA PRO A 267 -17.64 18.94 20.70
C PRO A 267 -18.28 20.22 20.16
N GLY A 268 -19.01 20.11 19.05
CA GLY A 268 -19.72 21.23 18.43
C GLY A 268 -18.92 22.02 17.40
N ASN A 269 -17.65 21.70 17.17
CA ASN A 269 -16.92 22.21 16.01
C ASN A 269 -17.09 21.27 14.81
N THR A 270 -17.77 21.75 13.77
CA THR A 270 -18.02 20.99 12.54
C THR A 270 -17.28 21.54 11.33
N ASP A 271 -16.60 22.67 11.49
CA ASP A 271 -16.11 23.45 10.36
C ASP A 271 -14.61 23.27 10.20
N ASP A 272 -14.24 22.64 9.09
CA ASP A 272 -12.85 22.47 8.72
C ASP A 272 -12.27 23.80 8.26
N THR A 273 -11.04 24.09 8.72
CA THR A 273 -10.33 25.32 8.35
C THR A 273 -9.39 25.04 7.19
N LEU A 274 -9.46 25.86 6.13
CA LEU A 274 -8.50 25.82 5.03
C LEU A 274 -7.15 26.38 5.48
N VAL A 275 -6.11 25.55 5.39
CA VAL A 275 -4.74 25.89 5.79
C VAL A 275 -3.90 26.30 4.58
N PHE A 276 -4.00 25.54 3.50
CA PHE A 276 -3.23 25.77 2.27
C PHE A 276 -4.01 25.28 1.04
N MET A 277 -3.81 25.95 -0.10
CA MET A 277 -4.35 25.54 -1.39
C MET A 277 -3.29 25.77 -2.48
N GLU A 278 -3.01 24.70 -3.23
CA GLU A 278 -2.18 24.76 -4.44
C GLU A 278 -3.06 25.01 -5.66
N ASN A 279 -2.79 26.11 -6.36
CA ASN A 279 -3.58 26.55 -7.51
C ASN A 279 -2.95 26.09 -8.84
N ASP A 280 -1.65 25.76 -8.86
CA ASP A 280 -1.02 25.22 -10.06
C ASP A 280 -1.40 23.73 -10.22
N PRO A 281 -2.09 23.35 -11.32
CA PRO A 281 -2.52 21.97 -11.54
C PRO A 281 -1.35 21.00 -11.76
N SER A 282 -0.12 21.50 -11.96
CA SER A 282 1.10 20.70 -12.14
C SER A 282 1.67 20.19 -10.80
N TYR A 283 1.14 20.67 -9.68
CA TYR A 283 1.63 20.37 -8.34
C TYR A 283 0.62 19.54 -7.54
N CYS A 284 1.14 18.59 -6.78
CA CYS A 284 0.42 17.79 -5.80
C CYS A 284 0.87 18.16 -4.38
N VAL A 285 -0.08 18.26 -3.46
CA VAL A 285 0.17 18.61 -2.06
C VAL A 285 0.15 17.37 -1.19
N ASP A 286 1.13 17.25 -0.30
CA ASP A 286 1.18 16.19 0.70
C ASP A 286 1.53 16.73 2.10
N LEU A 287 1.23 15.94 3.13
CA LEU A 287 1.49 16.24 4.53
C LEU A 287 2.49 15.25 5.10
N THR A 288 3.45 15.74 5.88
CA THR A 288 4.39 14.87 6.60
C THR A 288 4.68 15.44 7.99
N SER A 289 4.62 14.59 9.02
CA SER A 289 5.07 14.95 10.36
C SER A 289 6.59 14.79 10.48
N THR A 290 7.27 15.74 11.10
CA THR A 290 8.69 15.59 11.41
C THR A 290 8.92 14.46 12.41
N LYS A 291 10.09 13.82 12.38
CA LYS A 291 10.42 12.70 13.28
C LYS A 291 10.38 13.07 14.76
N ASP A 292 10.59 14.34 15.10
CA ASP A 292 10.49 14.85 16.46
C ASP A 292 9.07 15.33 16.84
N GLY A 293 8.10 15.20 15.94
CA GLY A 293 6.69 15.54 16.15
C GLY A 293 6.40 17.04 16.27
N LYS A 294 7.41 17.92 16.12
CA LYS A 294 7.25 19.35 16.40
C LYS A 294 6.59 20.12 15.26
N PHE A 295 6.68 19.62 14.04
CA PHE A 295 6.17 20.30 12.86
C PHE A 295 5.43 19.32 11.95
N ILE A 296 4.45 19.87 11.23
CA ILE A 296 3.83 19.23 10.08
C ILE A 296 4.28 20.04 8.87
N THR A 297 4.89 19.38 7.89
CA THR A 297 5.28 19.98 6.63
C THR A 297 4.15 19.82 5.62
N VAL A 298 3.92 20.89 4.85
CA VAL A 298 3.08 20.90 3.66
C VAL A 298 4.02 20.92 2.47
N ASN A 299 4.04 19.82 1.71
CA ASN A 299 4.95 19.65 0.60
C ASN A 299 4.16 19.80 -0.72
N SER A 300 4.45 20.85 -1.50
CA SER A 300 3.89 21.03 -2.84
C SER A 300 4.93 20.56 -3.87
N ASN A 301 4.60 19.51 -4.63
CA ASN A 301 5.56 18.83 -5.51
C ASN A 301 5.03 18.76 -6.94
N SER A 302 5.88 19.14 -7.89
CA SER A 302 5.71 18.88 -9.32
C SER A 302 6.77 17.89 -9.81
N ARG A 303 6.78 17.58 -11.11
CA ARG A 303 7.81 16.71 -11.70
C ARG A 303 9.23 17.29 -11.64
N SER A 304 9.38 18.60 -11.51
CA SER A 304 10.67 19.30 -11.65
C SER A 304 10.99 20.27 -10.52
N SER A 305 10.08 20.48 -9.57
CA SER A 305 10.25 21.42 -8.47
C SER A 305 9.48 20.95 -7.23
N SER A 306 10.02 21.27 -6.06
CA SER A 306 9.42 21.01 -4.76
C SER A 306 9.50 22.26 -3.90
N GLU A 307 8.39 22.58 -3.24
CA GLU A 307 8.28 23.65 -2.24
C GLU A 307 7.79 23.05 -0.93
N GLU A 308 8.41 23.44 0.19
CA GLU A 308 8.06 22.95 1.51
C GLU A 308 7.70 24.13 2.42
N GLY A 309 6.48 24.08 2.95
CA GLY A 309 5.99 24.99 3.99
C GLY A 309 5.94 24.28 5.35
N LEU A 310 6.30 24.99 6.41
CA LEU A 310 6.13 24.50 7.79
C LEU A 310 4.83 25.06 8.36
N CYS A 311 3.86 24.21 8.67
CA CYS A 311 2.73 24.60 9.49
C CYS A 311 3.18 24.64 10.96
N CYS A 312 3.03 25.80 11.60
CA CYS A 312 3.74 26.20 12.82
C CYS A 312 3.54 25.30 14.05
N ARG A 313 4.56 25.39 14.93
CA ARG A 313 4.67 24.92 16.32
C ARG A 313 3.33 24.67 17.01
N CYS A 314 3.09 23.39 17.31
CA CYS A 314 2.09 22.97 18.28
C CYS A 314 2.53 23.46 19.68
N ASN A 315 1.99 24.60 20.12
CA ASN A 315 2.07 25.06 21.52
C ASN A 315 0.67 25.01 22.13
#